data_AF-A0A815YRG1-F1
#
_entry.id   AF-A0A815YRG1-F1
#
_cell.length_a   1.000
_cell.length_b   1.000
_cell.length_c   1.000
_cell.angle_alpha   90.00
_cell.angle_beta   90.00
_cell.angle_gamma   90.00
#
_symmetry.space_group_name_H-M   'P 1'
#
loop_
_entity.id
_entity.type
_entity.pdbx_description
1 polymer ?
#
loop_
_entity_poly.entity_id
_entity_poly.type
_entity_poly.pdbx_seq_one_letter_code
_entity_poly.pdbx_strand_id
1 'polypeptide(L)'
;MSLYDFLLINIGIPQLSPYYVPLCRFRTFILNFTQTTSAWLLVCTGIDRLIRARLPHQTKRWCTRKNVIIVSVIIILFSIAFNSHVLQQSFGVAFPFSLVICGPSKITQSGYNTFYYITWPPLQIGVNILIPALLMVICILGIYQQIRTTGHVRRNQNLQNQMILLMFTKIILFLICTLPYGVYRMATINSVDPNKAVAYSVFIFITAILTILLNANYSLTFYLNCLTSSLFRQTLIKTVKNCVLRRNVVQPFVSGTEQ
;
A
#
# COMPACT_ATOMS: atom_id res chain seq x y z
N MET A 1 16.93 5.84 -0.61
CA MET A 1 16.75 7.29 -0.36
C MET A 1 15.53 7.74 -1.13
N SER A 2 14.64 8.49 -0.50
CA SER A 2 13.41 8.95 -1.12
C SER A 2 13.56 10.37 -1.69
N LEU A 3 12.64 10.81 -2.57
CA LEU A 3 12.62 12.17 -3.13
C LEU A 3 12.64 13.25 -2.02
N TYR A 4 11.98 13.00 -0.89
CA TYR A 4 11.96 13.91 0.25
C TYR A 4 13.32 14.02 0.95
N ASP A 5 14.10 12.93 1.03
CA ASP A 5 15.46 12.99 1.59
C ASP A 5 16.37 13.77 0.63
N PHE A 6 16.18 13.58 -0.68
CA PHE A 6 16.88 14.35 -1.72
C PHE A 6 16.50 15.83 -1.70
N LEU A 7 15.22 16.16 -1.51
CA LEU A 7 14.72 17.53 -1.37
C LEU A 7 15.20 18.16 -0.06
N LEU A 8 15.19 17.44 1.07
CA LEU A 8 15.72 17.93 2.34
C LEU A 8 17.22 18.24 2.26
N ILE A 9 17.99 17.37 1.60
CA ILE A 9 19.41 17.58 1.34
C ILE A 9 19.61 18.85 0.48
N ASN A 10 18.79 19.07 -0.54
CA ASN A 10 18.91 20.23 -1.44
C ASN A 10 18.32 21.54 -0.87
N ILE A 11 17.36 21.48 0.04
CA ILE A 11 16.74 22.65 0.71
C ILE A 11 17.64 23.17 1.85
N GLY A 12 18.74 22.49 2.18
CA GLY A 12 19.69 22.95 3.19
C GLY A 12 19.15 22.90 4.62
N ILE A 13 18.09 22.13 4.88
CA ILE A 13 17.64 21.90 6.25
C ILE A 13 18.74 21.12 6.96
N PRO A 14 19.31 21.63 8.07
CA PRO A 14 20.42 20.97 8.72
C PRO A 14 19.99 19.57 9.17
N GLN A 15 20.70 18.56 8.65
CA GLN A 15 20.59 17.14 9.00
C GLN A 15 20.82 16.86 10.50
N LEU A 16 21.16 17.90 11.27
CA LEU A 16 21.39 17.90 12.72
C LEU A 16 20.15 18.27 13.55
N SER A 17 18.99 18.47 12.93
CA SER A 17 17.77 18.75 13.69
C SER A 17 17.38 17.54 14.55
N PRO A 18 17.09 17.71 15.87
CA PRO A 18 16.70 16.62 16.76
C PRO A 18 15.42 15.88 16.28
N TYR A 19 14.67 16.49 15.38
CA TYR A 19 13.43 15.95 14.81
C TYR A 19 13.65 15.03 13.59
N TYR A 20 14.85 14.96 13.02
CA TYR A 20 15.11 14.17 11.81
C TYR A 20 14.89 12.67 12.06
N VAL A 21 15.44 12.13 13.15
CA VAL A 21 15.43 10.69 13.44
C VAL A 21 14.00 10.16 13.70
N PRO A 22 13.18 10.80 14.55
CA PRO A 22 11.79 10.37 14.74
C PRO A 22 10.96 10.47 13.46
N LEU A 23 11.15 11.53 12.67
CA LEU A 23 10.44 11.73 11.41
C LEU A 23 10.81 10.65 10.38
N CYS A 24 12.09 10.31 10.25
CA CYS A 24 12.58 9.21 9.42
C CYS A 24 11.91 7.89 9.80
N ARG A 25 11.93 7.51 11.09
CA ARG A 25 11.28 6.28 11.59
C ARG A 25 9.79 6.25 11.28
N PHE A 26 9.09 7.32 11.67
CA PHE A 26 7.64 7.42 11.49
C PHE A 26 7.26 7.31 10.02
N ARG A 27 7.98 8.01 9.15
CA ARG A 27 7.73 7.99 7.71
C ARG A 27 7.95 6.61 7.10
N THR A 28 9.09 5.97 7.38
CA THR A 28 9.35 4.62 6.86
C THR A 28 8.33 3.62 7.39
N PHE A 29 7.95 3.75 8.66
CA PHE A 29 6.88 2.95 9.26
C PHE A 29 5.55 3.13 8.53
N ILE A 30 5.09 4.37 8.32
CA ILE A 30 3.81 4.64 7.64
C ILE A 30 3.82 4.11 6.20
N LEU A 31 4.93 4.24 5.48
CA LEU A 31 5.05 3.69 4.11
C LEU A 31 4.89 2.17 4.12
N ASN A 32 5.64 1.47 4.98
CA ASN A 32 5.57 0.01 5.05
C ASN A 32 4.22 -0.49 5.59
N PHE A 33 3.67 0.17 6.60
CA PHE A 33 2.35 -0.09 7.18
C PHE A 33 1.25 0.04 6.12
N THR A 34 1.27 1.13 5.34
CA THR A 34 0.26 1.39 4.31
C THR A 34 0.40 0.39 3.16
N GLN A 35 1.64 0.03 2.80
CA GLN A 35 1.90 -1.00 1.79
C GLN A 35 1.29 -2.34 2.20
N THR A 36 1.59 -2.84 3.40
CA THR A 36 1.03 -4.11 3.89
C THR A 36 -0.49 -4.04 3.97
N THR A 37 -1.04 -2.98 4.58
CA THR A 37 -2.49 -2.82 4.72
C THR A 37 -3.21 -2.80 3.37
N SER A 38 -2.69 -2.09 2.37
CA SER A 38 -3.30 -2.01 1.04
C SER A 38 -3.30 -3.36 0.30
N ALA A 39 -2.22 -4.14 0.41
CA ALA A 39 -2.12 -5.46 -0.20
C ALA A 39 -3.14 -6.44 0.40
N TRP A 40 -3.26 -6.48 1.73
CA TRP A 40 -4.20 -7.38 2.41
C TRP A 40 -5.65 -6.95 2.26
N LEU A 41 -5.94 -5.65 2.24
CA LEU A 41 -7.28 -5.16 1.89
C LEU A 41 -7.68 -5.59 0.47
N LEU A 42 -6.75 -5.55 -0.48
CA LEU A 42 -7.01 -6.02 -1.84
C LEU A 42 -7.39 -7.51 -1.86
N VAL A 43 -6.65 -8.35 -1.14
CA VAL A 43 -6.98 -9.78 -0.95
C VAL A 43 -8.39 -9.94 -0.38
N CYS A 44 -8.73 -9.21 0.68
CA CYS A 44 -10.06 -9.26 1.27
C CYS A 44 -11.16 -8.85 0.29
N THR A 45 -10.92 -7.83 -0.55
CA THR A 45 -11.89 -7.51 -1.61
C THR A 45 -12.06 -8.65 -2.59
N GLY A 46 -10.99 -9.35 -2.94
CA GLY A 46 -11.05 -10.53 -3.80
C GLY A 46 -11.83 -11.69 -3.20
N ILE A 47 -11.60 -11.96 -1.91
CA ILE A 47 -12.33 -12.98 -1.16
C ILE A 47 -13.82 -12.61 -1.06
N ASP A 48 -14.17 -11.35 -0.74
CA ASP A 48 -15.57 -10.89 -0.75
C ASP A 48 -16.24 -11.15 -2.11
N ARG A 49 -15.52 -10.89 -3.21
CA ARG A 49 -16.03 -11.13 -4.56
C ARG A 49 -16.19 -12.62 -4.85
N LEU A 50 -15.23 -13.45 -4.44
CA LEU A 50 -15.29 -14.90 -4.60
C LEU A 50 -16.47 -15.49 -3.81
N ILE A 51 -16.69 -15.07 -2.56
CA ILE A 51 -17.81 -15.52 -1.73
C ILE A 51 -19.15 -15.17 -2.39
N ARG A 52 -19.30 -13.92 -2.87
CA ARG A 52 -20.52 -13.50 -3.58
C ARG A 52 -20.76 -14.28 -4.86
N ALA A 53 -19.69 -14.67 -5.58
CA ALA A 53 -19.79 -15.43 -6.81
C ALA A 53 -20.18 -16.90 -6.54
N ARG A 54 -19.53 -17.57 -5.57
CA ARG A 54 -19.75 -19.00 -5.32
C ARG A 54 -20.92 -19.30 -4.37
N LEU A 55 -21.17 -18.43 -3.38
CA LEU A 55 -22.10 -18.69 -2.29
C LEU A 55 -23.02 -17.46 -2.04
N PRO A 56 -23.93 -17.13 -2.98
CA PRO A 56 -24.80 -15.96 -2.84
C PRO A 56 -25.64 -16.00 -1.56
N HIS A 57 -26.09 -17.19 -1.13
CA HIS A 57 -26.85 -17.36 0.11
C HIS A 57 -26.01 -17.06 1.37
N GLN A 58 -24.71 -17.39 1.37
CA GLN A 58 -23.84 -17.15 2.54
C GLN A 58 -23.32 -15.72 2.63
N THR A 59 -23.46 -14.92 1.57
CA THR A 59 -23.03 -13.51 1.56
C THR A 59 -23.63 -12.71 2.73
N LYS A 60 -24.88 -13.01 3.12
CA LYS A 60 -25.56 -12.35 4.25
C LYS A 60 -24.90 -12.63 5.61
N ARG A 61 -24.19 -13.76 5.75
CA ARG A 61 -23.51 -14.15 7.00
C ARG A 61 -22.07 -13.64 7.04
N TRP A 62 -21.34 -13.76 5.93
CA TRP A 62 -19.89 -13.50 5.90
C TRP A 62 -19.57 -12.04 5.53
N CYS A 63 -20.28 -11.45 4.57
CA CYS A 63 -20.00 -10.12 4.03
C CYS A 63 -20.82 -9.02 4.74
N THR A 64 -20.96 -9.12 6.07
CA THR A 64 -21.65 -8.10 6.86
C THR A 64 -20.73 -6.93 7.19
N ARG A 65 -21.30 -5.74 7.43
CA ARG A 65 -20.52 -4.56 7.85
C ARG A 65 -19.68 -4.82 9.10
N LYS A 66 -20.23 -5.55 10.08
CA LYS A 66 -19.53 -5.91 11.32
C LYS A 66 -18.29 -6.75 11.03
N ASN A 67 -18.42 -7.80 10.21
CA ASN A 67 -17.30 -8.67 9.86
C ASN A 67 -16.22 -7.93 9.06
N VAL A 68 -16.61 -7.06 8.12
CA VAL A 68 -15.65 -6.27 7.33
C VAL A 68 -14.82 -5.35 8.23
N ILE A 69 -15.46 -4.72 9.23
CA ILE A 69 -14.75 -3.89 10.23
C ILE A 69 -13.79 -4.73 11.05
N ILE A 70 -14.23 -5.88 11.58
CA ILE A 70 -13.40 -6.79 12.36
C ILE A 70 -12.17 -7.23 11.56
N VAL A 71 -12.36 -7.70 10.32
CA VAL A 71 -11.26 -8.14 9.45
C VAL A 71 -10.30 -6.99 9.13
N SER A 72 -10.83 -5.78 8.92
CA SER A 72 -10.01 -4.59 8.66
C SER A 72 -9.17 -4.20 9.87
N VAL A 73 -9.73 -4.27 11.09
CA VAL A 73 -8.98 -4.05 12.33
C VAL A 73 -7.88 -5.10 12.51
N ILE A 74 -8.16 -6.38 12.25
CA ILE A 74 -7.16 -7.45 12.30
C ILE A 74 -6.01 -7.16 11.33
N ILE A 75 -6.31 -6.75 10.09
CA ILE A 75 -5.27 -6.38 9.12
C ILE A 75 -4.44 -5.20 9.62
N ILE A 76 -5.07 -4.15 10.16
CA ILE A 76 -4.35 -2.99 10.69
C ILE A 76 -3.42 -3.40 11.82
N LEU A 77 -3.89 -4.19 12.78
CA LEU A 77 -3.08 -4.68 13.90
C LEU A 77 -1.91 -5.55 13.42
N PHE A 78 -2.16 -6.46 12.46
CA PHE A 78 -1.12 -7.25 11.83
C PHE A 78 -0.08 -6.36 11.13
N SER A 79 -0.50 -5.37 10.35
CA SER A 79 0.38 -4.42 9.67
C SER A 79 1.23 -3.60 10.63
N ILE A 80 0.67 -3.18 11.78
CA ILE A 80 1.41 -2.48 12.83
C ILE A 80 2.47 -3.42 13.42
N ALA A 81 2.07 -4.62 13.84
CA ALA A 81 2.97 -5.59 14.45
C ALA A 81 4.12 -5.97 13.51
N PHE A 82 3.81 -6.29 12.26
CA PHE A 82 4.79 -6.68 11.24
C PHE A 82 5.82 -5.58 10.96
N ASN A 83 5.38 -4.32 10.90
CA ASN A 83 6.26 -3.19 10.56
C ASN A 83 6.84 -2.45 11.79
N SER A 84 6.51 -2.86 13.00
CA SER A 84 6.91 -2.20 14.26
C SER A 84 8.43 -2.12 14.47
N HIS A 85 9.19 -3.06 13.90
CA HIS A 85 10.66 -3.08 14.01
C HIS A 85 11.31 -1.79 13.48
N VAL A 86 10.68 -1.09 12.52
CA VAL A 86 11.16 0.20 11.97
C VAL A 86 11.13 1.34 13.01
N LEU A 87 10.25 1.24 14.01
CA LEU A 87 10.13 2.25 15.06
C LEU A 87 11.20 2.10 16.16
N GLN A 88 11.94 0.99 16.16
CA GLN A 88 12.98 0.72 17.16
C GLN A 88 14.17 1.68 17.05
N GLN A 89 14.92 1.80 18.15
CA GLN A 89 16.08 2.69 18.22
C GLN A 89 17.19 2.32 17.21
N SER A 90 17.25 1.04 16.82
CA SER A 90 18.21 0.50 15.85
C SER A 90 18.01 1.01 14.41
N PHE A 91 16.91 1.70 14.13
CA PHE A 91 16.64 2.37 12.86
C PHE A 91 16.67 3.90 13.03
N GLY A 92 17.03 4.66 11.99
CA GLY A 92 16.80 6.11 11.95
C GLY A 92 18.00 6.96 11.53
N VAL A 93 19.23 6.45 11.66
CA VAL A 93 20.45 7.14 11.21
C VAL A 93 21.43 6.11 10.67
N ALA A 94 21.82 6.25 9.42
CA ALA A 94 22.94 5.54 8.83
C ALA A 94 23.96 6.57 8.29
N PHE A 95 25.24 6.30 8.52
CA PHE A 95 26.36 7.16 8.13
C PHE A 95 27.23 6.49 7.06
N PRO A 96 26.85 6.56 5.77
CA PRO A 96 27.79 6.37 4.68
C PRO A 96 28.55 7.69 4.41
N PHE A 97 29.88 7.67 4.48
CA PHE A 97 30.74 8.77 4.01
C PHE A 97 30.40 10.15 4.61
N SER A 98 30.16 10.22 5.93
CA SER A 98 29.82 11.45 6.65
C SER A 98 28.47 12.10 6.25
N LEU A 99 27.66 11.44 5.42
CA LEU A 99 26.30 11.87 5.11
C LEU A 99 25.31 11.19 6.05
N VAL A 100 24.35 11.94 6.58
CA VAL A 100 23.24 11.37 7.35
C VAL A 100 22.14 10.90 6.39
N ILE A 101 21.82 9.61 6.43
CA ILE A 101 20.69 9.04 5.70
C ILE A 101 19.77 8.24 6.63
N CYS A 102 18.49 8.16 6.26
CA CYS A 102 17.49 7.37 6.95
C CYS A 102 17.71 5.87 6.67
N GLY A 103 18.08 5.09 7.70
CA GLY A 103 18.38 3.66 7.56
C GLY A 103 18.72 2.97 8.89
N PRO A 104 19.06 1.67 8.85
CA PRO A 104 19.52 0.95 10.03
C PRO A 104 20.86 1.51 10.53
N SER A 105 20.94 1.77 11.84
CA SER A 105 22.14 2.30 12.46
C SER A 105 23.17 1.21 12.66
N LYS A 106 24.37 1.42 12.08
CA LYS A 106 25.54 0.56 12.32
C LYS A 106 26.10 0.69 13.74
N ILE A 107 25.79 1.80 14.43
CA ILE A 107 26.38 2.16 15.73
C ILE A 107 25.72 1.39 16.87
N THR A 108 24.41 1.17 16.81
CA THR A 108 23.62 0.64 17.93
C THR A 108 23.49 -0.88 17.95
N GLN A 109 23.60 -1.59 16.82
CA GLN A 109 23.48 -3.06 16.79
C GLN A 109 23.87 -3.66 15.43
N SER A 110 24.98 -4.42 15.34
CA SER A 110 25.39 -5.07 14.09
C SER A 110 24.37 -6.10 13.59
N GLY A 111 23.69 -6.81 14.50
CA GLY A 111 22.68 -7.83 14.15
C GLY A 111 21.44 -7.27 13.45
N TYR A 112 20.98 -6.07 13.83
CA TYR A 112 19.80 -5.45 13.22
C TYR A 112 20.07 -5.04 11.76
N ASN A 113 21.30 -4.64 11.44
CA ASN A 113 21.70 -4.31 10.08
C ASN A 113 21.59 -5.53 9.16
N THR A 114 22.07 -6.68 9.62
CA THR A 114 21.93 -7.97 8.90
C THR A 114 20.47 -8.35 8.73
N PHE A 115 19.66 -8.22 9.80
CA PHE A 115 18.21 -8.47 9.71
C PHE A 115 17.54 -7.56 8.67
N TYR A 116 17.78 -6.25 8.70
CA TYR A 116 17.10 -5.29 7.83
C TYR A 116 17.49 -5.41 6.35
N TYR A 117 18.74 -5.74 6.06
CA TYR A 117 19.21 -5.88 4.69
C TYR A 117 19.04 -7.30 4.15
N ILE A 118 19.31 -8.34 4.92
CA ILE A 118 19.30 -9.71 4.40
C ILE A 118 17.96 -10.40 4.66
N THR A 119 17.46 -10.34 5.90
CA THR A 119 16.29 -11.12 6.32
C THR A 119 14.96 -10.44 5.99
N TRP A 120 14.88 -9.12 6.14
CA TRP A 120 13.63 -8.37 6.00
C TRP A 120 13.13 -8.28 4.55
N PRO A 121 13.95 -8.00 3.51
CA PRO A 121 13.45 -7.89 2.15
C PRO A 121 12.75 -9.14 1.60
N PRO A 122 13.24 -10.38 1.79
CA PRO A 122 12.52 -11.56 1.32
C PRO A 122 11.20 -11.77 2.08
N LEU A 123 11.14 -11.45 3.38
CA LEU A 123 9.88 -11.46 4.14
C LEU A 123 8.89 -10.44 3.58
N GLN A 124 9.35 -9.23 3.26
CA GLN A 124 8.53 -8.18 2.66
C GLN A 124 7.99 -8.61 1.29
N ILE A 125 8.83 -9.23 0.45
CA ILE A 125 8.41 -9.77 -0.85
C ILE A 125 7.39 -10.90 -0.66
N GLY A 126 7.63 -11.84 0.24
CA GLY A 126 6.73 -12.95 0.51
C GLY A 126 5.35 -12.48 0.98
N VAL A 127 5.32 -11.70 2.06
CA VAL A 127 4.09 -11.29 2.76
C VAL A 127 3.31 -10.22 2.01
N ASN A 128 3.98 -9.26 1.38
CA ASN A 128 3.29 -8.15 0.71
C ASN A 128 3.08 -8.37 -0.78
N ILE A 129 3.83 -9.29 -1.43
CA ILE A 129 3.76 -9.50 -2.88
C ILE A 129 3.28 -10.90 -3.23
N LEU A 130 4.07 -11.93 -2.90
CA LEU A 130 3.80 -13.29 -3.39
C LEU A 130 2.50 -13.85 -2.82
N ILE A 131 2.33 -13.78 -1.49
CA ILE A 131 1.13 -14.33 -0.84
C ILE A 131 -0.14 -13.60 -1.31
N PRO A 132 -0.23 -12.25 -1.28
CA PRO A 132 -1.38 -11.53 -1.80
C PRO A 132 -1.66 -11.83 -3.28
N ALA A 133 -0.63 -11.88 -4.13
CA ALA A 133 -0.79 -12.19 -5.55
C ALA A 133 -1.35 -13.61 -5.77
N LEU A 134 -0.81 -14.61 -5.07
CA LEU A 134 -1.30 -15.99 -5.15
C LEU A 134 -2.77 -16.11 -4.70
N LEU A 135 -3.12 -15.51 -3.56
CA LEU A 135 -4.50 -15.50 -3.06
C LEU A 135 -5.45 -14.81 -4.04
N MET A 136 -5.00 -13.71 -4.65
CA MET A 136 -5.78 -12.99 -5.66
C MET A 136 -5.96 -13.80 -6.95
N VAL A 137 -4.93 -14.51 -7.41
CA VAL A 137 -5.02 -15.43 -8.56
C VAL A 137 -5.99 -16.56 -8.26
N ILE A 138 -5.93 -17.17 -7.07
CA ILE A 138 -6.88 -18.20 -6.63
C ILE A 138 -8.31 -17.64 -6.66
N CYS A 139 -8.54 -16.41 -6.19
CA CYS A 139 -9.84 -15.77 -6.25
C CYS A 139 -10.33 -15.58 -7.69
N ILE A 140 -9.47 -15.10 -8.59
CA ILE A 140 -9.82 -14.88 -10.01
C ILE A 140 -10.17 -16.21 -10.69
N LEU A 141 -9.34 -17.25 -10.51
CA LEU A 141 -9.60 -18.58 -11.05
C LEU A 141 -10.92 -19.15 -10.49
N GLY A 142 -11.15 -18.96 -9.19
CA GLY A 142 -12.36 -19.43 -8.53
C GLY A 142 -13.63 -18.76 -9.04
N ILE A 143 -13.58 -17.47 -9.36
CA ILE A 143 -14.67 -16.72 -10.00
C ILE A 143 -14.84 -17.19 -11.45
N TYR A 144 -13.76 -17.35 -12.21
CA TYR A 144 -13.80 -17.76 -13.61
C TYR A 144 -14.43 -19.16 -13.80
N GLN A 145 -14.03 -20.13 -12.96
CA GLN A 145 -14.64 -21.46 -12.93
C GLN A 145 -16.14 -21.38 -12.69
N GLN A 146 -16.58 -20.56 -11.72
CA GLN A 146 -18.00 -20.40 -11.42
C GLN A 146 -18.77 -19.82 -12.61
N ILE A 147 -18.23 -18.81 -13.29
CA ILE A 147 -18.87 -18.22 -14.47
C ILE A 147 -19.05 -19.26 -15.58
N ARG A 148 -18.04 -20.12 -15.80
CA ARG A 148 -18.14 -21.20 -16.79
C ARG A 148 -19.19 -22.24 -16.41
N THR A 149 -19.23 -22.68 -15.16
CA THR A 149 -20.17 -23.73 -14.71
C THR A 149 -21.61 -23.25 -14.68
N THR A 150 -21.87 -21.98 -14.32
CA THR A 150 -23.23 -21.51 -14.07
C THR A 150 -23.97 -21.08 -15.35
N GLY A 151 -23.29 -20.84 -16.47
CA GLY A 151 -23.86 -20.62 -17.83
C GLY A 151 -24.84 -19.44 -18.02
N HIS A 152 -25.46 -18.91 -16.97
CA HIS A 152 -26.64 -18.06 -17.01
C HIS A 152 -26.54 -16.96 -15.95
N VAL A 153 -26.23 -15.73 -16.40
CA VAL A 153 -27.02 -14.48 -16.30
C VAL A 153 -26.17 -13.39 -16.97
N ARG A 154 -26.39 -13.19 -18.28
CA ARG A 154 -25.69 -12.24 -19.16
C ARG A 154 -25.71 -10.78 -18.65
N ARG A 155 -26.68 -10.44 -17.79
CA ARG A 155 -26.89 -9.08 -17.27
C ARG A 155 -25.90 -8.67 -16.16
N ASN A 156 -25.30 -9.62 -15.43
CA ASN A 156 -24.31 -9.33 -14.38
C ASN A 156 -22.85 -9.63 -14.78
N GLN A 157 -22.64 -10.23 -15.96
CA GLN A 157 -21.31 -10.53 -16.48
C GLN A 157 -20.45 -9.27 -16.68
N ASN A 158 -21.02 -8.17 -17.17
CA ASN A 158 -20.24 -6.94 -17.38
C ASN A 158 -19.70 -6.35 -16.07
N LEU A 159 -20.50 -6.38 -14.98
CA LEU A 159 -20.06 -5.93 -13.65
C LEU A 159 -19.01 -6.87 -13.06
N GLN A 160 -19.20 -8.19 -13.21
CA GLN A 160 -18.22 -9.19 -12.75
C GLN A 160 -16.90 -9.11 -13.54
N ASN A 161 -16.96 -8.95 -14.87
CA ASN A 161 -15.79 -8.78 -15.72
C ASN A 161 -15.05 -7.48 -15.42
N GLN A 162 -15.75 -6.38 -15.14
CA GLN A 162 -15.14 -5.13 -14.67
C GLN A 162 -14.42 -5.30 -13.34
N MET A 163 -14.98 -6.10 -12.43
CA MET A 163 -14.36 -6.38 -11.13
C MET A 163 -13.15 -7.30 -11.24
N ILE A 164 -13.21 -8.35 -12.07
CA ILE A 164 -12.06 -9.22 -12.37
C ILE A 164 -10.95 -8.41 -13.04
N LEU A 165 -11.30 -7.56 -14.01
CA LEU A 165 -10.36 -6.68 -14.69
C LEU A 165 -9.67 -5.75 -13.68
N LEU A 166 -10.41 -5.12 -12.77
CA LEU A 166 -9.83 -4.29 -11.70
C LEU A 166 -8.84 -5.08 -10.84
N MET A 167 -9.21 -6.30 -10.42
CA MET A 167 -8.35 -7.15 -9.60
C MET A 167 -7.07 -7.53 -10.36
N PHE A 168 -7.19 -7.90 -11.64
CA PHE A 168 -6.06 -8.25 -12.49
C PHE A 168 -5.15 -7.07 -12.79
N THR A 169 -5.70 -5.90 -13.12
CA THR A 169 -4.93 -4.66 -13.32
C THR A 169 -4.13 -4.30 -12.08
N LYS A 170 -4.70 -4.48 -10.88
CA LYS A 170 -3.97 -4.24 -9.64
C LYS A 170 -2.84 -5.23 -9.39
N ILE A 171 -3.01 -6.52 -9.71
CA ILE A 171 -1.92 -7.50 -9.64
C ILE A 171 -0.79 -7.10 -10.58
N ILE A 172 -1.11 -6.76 -11.83
CA ILE A 172 -0.11 -6.32 -12.82
C ILE A 172 0.62 -5.07 -12.34
N LEU A 173 -0.12 -4.04 -11.93
CA LEU A 173 0.45 -2.78 -11.44
C LEU A 173 1.36 -3.05 -10.23
N PHE A 174 0.93 -3.92 -9.33
CA PHE A 174 1.67 -4.27 -8.14
C PHE A 174 2.95 -5.05 -8.47
N LEU A 175 2.92 -5.99 -9.42
CA LEU A 175 4.10 -6.70 -9.91
C LEU A 175 5.07 -5.76 -10.61
N ILE A 176 4.61 -4.95 -11.56
CA ILE A 176 5.47 -4.05 -12.35
C ILE A 176 6.12 -2.99 -11.45
N CYS A 177 5.40 -2.43 -10.49
CA CYS A 177 5.93 -1.34 -9.67
C CYS A 177 6.68 -1.81 -8.42
N THR A 178 6.36 -2.98 -7.86
CA THR A 178 6.92 -3.44 -6.56
C THR A 178 8.03 -4.46 -6.74
N LEU A 179 7.95 -5.34 -7.75
CA LEU A 179 8.91 -6.41 -7.97
C LEU A 179 10.31 -5.88 -8.34
N PRO A 180 10.46 -4.89 -9.25
CA PRO A 180 11.79 -4.38 -9.63
C PRO A 180 12.54 -3.77 -8.43
N TYR A 181 11.82 -3.08 -7.55
CA TYR A 181 12.39 -2.53 -6.31
C TYR A 181 12.91 -3.64 -5.38
N GLY A 182 12.10 -4.67 -5.15
CA GLY A 182 12.47 -5.80 -4.28
C GLY A 182 13.65 -6.59 -4.82
N VAL A 183 13.63 -6.94 -6.11
CA VAL A 183 14.71 -7.69 -6.78
C VAL A 183 16.00 -6.89 -6.82
N TYR A 184 15.93 -5.60 -7.18
CA TYR A 184 17.11 -4.74 -7.23
C TYR A 184 17.78 -4.61 -5.85
N ARG A 185 16.98 -4.41 -4.79
CA ARG A 185 17.48 -4.36 -3.41
C ARG A 185 18.19 -5.65 -3.01
N MET A 186 17.64 -6.82 -3.34
CA MET A 186 18.25 -8.11 -3.04
C MET A 186 19.56 -8.34 -3.82
N ALA A 187 19.57 -8.01 -5.12
CA ALA A 187 20.70 -8.28 -6.00
C ALA A 187 21.95 -7.42 -5.69
N THR A 188 21.74 -6.23 -5.12
CA THR A 188 22.81 -5.25 -4.91
C THR A 188 23.35 -5.22 -3.48
N ILE A 189 22.71 -5.93 -2.55
CA ILE A 189 23.01 -5.86 -1.12
C ILE A 189 24.41 -6.36 -0.73
N ASN A 190 24.93 -7.34 -1.49
CA ASN A 190 26.26 -7.92 -1.28
C ASN A 190 27.30 -7.41 -2.31
N SER A 191 26.84 -6.66 -3.31
CA SER A 191 27.60 -6.38 -4.53
C SER A 191 28.12 -4.93 -4.58
N VAL A 192 27.53 -4.03 -3.79
CA VAL A 192 27.90 -2.61 -3.77
C VAL A 192 28.85 -2.38 -2.60
N ASP A 193 30.15 -2.30 -2.92
CA ASP A 193 31.16 -1.85 -1.96
C ASP A 193 30.90 -0.38 -1.63
N PRO A 194 30.57 -0.05 -0.36
CA PRO A 194 30.32 1.32 0.03
C PRO A 194 31.53 2.21 -0.30
N ASN A 195 32.76 1.70 -0.20
CA ASN A 195 34.00 2.50 -0.37
C ASN A 195 34.17 3.08 -1.78
N LYS A 196 33.40 2.60 -2.76
CA LYS A 196 33.37 3.14 -4.13
C LYS A 196 32.24 4.15 -4.26
N ALA A 197 32.55 5.42 -4.02
CA ALA A 197 31.58 6.53 -4.04
C ALA A 197 30.71 6.57 -5.32
N VAL A 198 31.27 6.28 -6.49
CA VAL A 198 30.52 6.26 -7.77
C VAL A 198 29.50 5.12 -7.80
N ALA A 199 29.90 3.91 -7.43
CA ALA A 199 29.02 2.74 -7.41
C ALA A 199 27.88 2.93 -6.39
N TYR A 200 28.20 3.49 -5.22
CA TYR A 200 27.23 3.80 -4.18
C TYR A 200 26.23 4.89 -4.61
N SER A 201 26.70 5.90 -5.34
CA SER A 201 25.84 6.97 -5.87
C SER A 201 24.84 6.46 -6.92
N VAL A 202 25.29 5.60 -7.84
CA VAL A 202 24.42 4.94 -8.83
C VAL A 202 23.39 4.05 -8.15
N PHE A 203 23.80 3.29 -7.13
CA PHE A 203 22.90 2.48 -6.33
C PHE A 203 21.79 3.30 -5.66
N ILE A 204 22.14 4.44 -5.05
CA ILE A 204 21.17 5.36 -4.45
C ILE A 204 20.21 5.91 -5.50
N PHE A 205 20.72 6.32 -6.66
CA PHE A 205 19.93 6.91 -7.73
C PHE A 205 18.89 5.92 -8.29
N ILE A 206 19.29 4.69 -8.61
CA ILE A 206 18.37 3.65 -9.08
C ILE A 206 17.36 3.30 -8.00
N THR A 207 17.79 3.18 -6.74
CA THR A 207 16.88 2.94 -5.61
C THR A 207 15.84 4.06 -5.48
N ALA A 208 16.21 5.31 -5.72
CA ALA A 208 15.29 6.45 -5.67
C ALA A 208 14.24 6.37 -6.79
N ILE A 209 14.65 6.08 -8.03
CA ILE A 209 13.74 5.88 -9.17
C ILE A 209 12.74 4.76 -8.87
N LEU A 210 13.22 3.61 -8.41
CA LEU A 210 12.38 2.46 -8.08
C LEU A 210 11.44 2.76 -6.90
N THR A 211 11.87 3.59 -5.94
CA THR A 211 11.01 4.06 -4.84
C THR A 211 9.91 4.98 -5.35
N ILE A 212 10.19 5.85 -6.33
CA ILE A 212 9.16 6.68 -6.97
C ILE A 212 8.14 5.81 -7.71
N LEU A 213 8.62 4.79 -8.44
CA LEU A 213 7.76 3.84 -9.13
C LEU A 213 6.87 3.05 -8.14
N LEU A 214 7.44 2.64 -7.01
CA LEU A 214 6.70 2.02 -5.91
C LEU A 214 5.62 2.95 -5.36
N ASN A 215 5.94 4.22 -5.14
CA ASN A 215 4.97 5.21 -4.65
C ASN A 215 3.88 5.50 -5.69
N ALA A 216 4.22 5.51 -6.98
CA ALA A 216 3.27 5.68 -8.07
C ALA A 216 2.23 4.55 -8.09
N ASN A 217 2.59 3.32 -7.73
CA ASN A 217 1.65 2.20 -7.57
C ASN A 217 0.49 2.54 -6.64
N TYR A 218 0.78 3.18 -5.50
CA TYR A 218 -0.24 3.53 -4.51
C TYR A 218 -1.19 4.61 -5.03
N SER A 219 -0.62 5.65 -5.65
CA SER A 219 -1.40 6.72 -6.29
C SER A 219 -2.28 6.15 -7.41
N LEU A 220 -1.71 5.34 -8.30
CA LEU A 220 -2.41 4.73 -9.43
C LEU A 220 -3.50 3.75 -8.97
N THR A 221 -3.29 3.02 -7.87
CA THR A 221 -4.32 2.15 -7.31
C THR A 221 -5.58 2.92 -6.90
N PHE A 222 -5.42 4.13 -6.35
CA PHE A 222 -6.56 5.03 -6.08
C PHE A 222 -7.26 5.46 -7.37
N TYR A 223 -6.52 5.93 -8.36
CA TYR A 223 -7.09 6.34 -9.64
C TYR A 223 -7.79 5.19 -10.37
N LEU A 224 -7.23 3.97 -10.34
CA LEU A 224 -7.83 2.78 -10.92
C LEU A 224 -9.14 2.38 -10.22
N ASN A 225 -9.20 2.51 -8.89
CA ASN A 225 -10.47 2.32 -8.17
C ASN A 225 -11.54 3.33 -8.63
N CYS A 226 -11.15 4.60 -8.77
CA CYS A 226 -12.02 5.66 -9.27
C CYS A 226 -12.44 5.40 -10.73
N LEU A 227 -11.53 4.94 -11.57
CA LEU A 227 -11.79 4.77 -13.00
C LEU A 227 -12.61 3.52 -13.31
N THR A 228 -12.39 2.41 -12.62
CA THR A 228 -12.97 1.13 -13.03
C THR A 228 -14.29 0.80 -12.33
N SER A 229 -14.55 1.34 -11.13
CA SER A 229 -15.83 1.10 -10.44
C SER A 229 -16.88 2.15 -10.82
N SER A 230 -17.79 1.79 -11.71
CA SER A 230 -18.98 2.60 -12.06
C SER A 230 -19.82 2.94 -10.82
N LEU A 231 -19.95 2.02 -9.87
CA LEU A 231 -20.60 2.21 -8.57
C LEU A 231 -19.87 3.25 -7.70
N PHE A 232 -18.54 3.24 -7.66
CA PHE A 232 -17.76 4.22 -6.91
C PHE A 232 -17.90 5.61 -7.52
N ARG A 233 -17.82 5.74 -8.86
CA ARG A 233 -18.05 7.02 -9.55
C ARG A 233 -19.44 7.57 -9.26
N GLN A 234 -20.48 6.74 -9.36
CA GLN A 234 -21.85 7.16 -9.07
C GLN A 234 -22.05 7.59 -7.61
N THR A 235 -21.45 6.86 -6.67
CA THR A 235 -21.52 7.20 -5.24
C THR A 235 -20.73 8.48 -4.94
N LEU A 236 -19.53 8.64 -5.50
CA LEU A 236 -18.69 9.82 -5.31
C LEU A 236 -19.35 11.07 -5.92
N ILE A 237 -19.88 10.98 -7.14
CA ILE A 237 -20.64 12.07 -7.77
C ILE A 237 -21.89 12.39 -6.94
N LYS A 238 -22.61 11.38 -6.42
CA LYS A 238 -23.79 11.61 -5.58
C LYS A 238 -23.42 12.30 -4.26
N THR A 239 -22.35 11.88 -3.59
CA THR A 239 -21.87 12.52 -2.36
C THR A 239 -21.37 13.93 -2.61
N VAL A 240 -20.59 14.16 -3.67
CA VAL A 240 -20.10 15.50 -4.04
C VAL A 240 -21.25 16.41 -4.42
N LYS A 241 -22.19 15.96 -5.27
CA LYS A 241 -23.40 16.73 -5.60
C LYS A 241 -24.24 17.03 -4.37
N ASN A 242 -24.44 16.06 -3.46
CA ASN A 242 -25.18 16.28 -2.22
C ASN A 242 -24.47 17.25 -1.29
N CYS A 243 -23.13 17.24 -1.20
CA CYS A 243 -22.36 18.22 -0.43
C CYS A 243 -22.41 19.62 -1.05
N VAL A 244 -22.36 19.72 -2.39
CA VAL A 244 -22.49 21.00 -3.11
C VAL A 244 -23.91 21.55 -3.00
N LEU A 245 -24.93 20.70 -3.11
CA LEU A 245 -26.34 21.09 -2.94
C LEU A 245 -26.65 21.46 -1.48
N ARG A 246 -26.11 20.75 -0.48
CA ARG A 246 -26.25 21.15 0.93
C ARG A 246 -25.60 22.50 1.24
N ARG A 247 -24.53 22.86 0.53
CA ARG A 247 -23.89 24.17 0.68
C ARG A 247 -24.76 25.31 0.13
N ASN A 248 -25.67 25.01 -0.80
CA ASN A 248 -26.62 25.98 -1.36
C ASN A 248 -27.96 26.03 -0.61
N VAL A 249 -28.18 25.16 0.37
CA VAL A 249 -29.33 25.22 1.29
C VAL A 249 -28.82 25.70 2.64
N VAL A 250 -28.48 26.99 2.73
CA VAL A 250 -28.48 27.69 4.01
C VAL A 250 -29.94 27.71 4.47
N GLN A 251 -30.25 26.96 5.52
CA GLN A 251 -31.58 26.98 6.12
C GLN A 251 -31.89 28.43 6.55
N PRO A 252 -33.04 29.02 6.16
CA PRO A 252 -33.48 30.26 6.79
C PRO A 252 -33.69 29.99 8.29
N PHE A 253 -33.08 30.84 9.11
CA PHE A 253 -33.21 30.85 10.56
C PHE A 253 -34.69 31.13 10.88
N VAL A 254 -35.44 30.09 11.26
CA VAL A 254 -36.81 30.25 11.78
C VAL A 254 -36.67 30.72 13.23
N SER A 255 -36.70 32.03 13.45
CA SER A 255 -36.96 32.60 14.77
C SER A 255 -38.47 32.49 15.03
N GLY A 256 -38.86 31.69 16.02
CA GLY A 256 -40.25 31.58 16.42
C GLY A 256 -40.36 31.18 17.89
N THR A 257 -40.56 32.19 18.74
CA THR A 257 -41.38 32.10 19.96
C THR A 257 -41.87 33.51 20.27
N GLU A 258 -42.98 33.90 19.62
CA GLU A 258 -44.02 34.67 20.28
C GLU A 258 -44.95 33.66 20.96
N GLN A 259 -45.02 33.71 22.29
CA GLN A 259 -46.23 33.63 23.11
C GLN A 259 -45.83 33.86 24.57
#